data_AF-A0A7S4PRT1-F1
#
_entry.id   AF-A0A7S4PRT1-F1
#
_cell.length_a   1.000
_cell.length_b   1.000
_cell.length_c   1.000
_cell.angle_alpha   90.00
_cell.angle_beta   90.00
_cell.angle_gamma   90.00
#
_symmetry.space_group_name_H-M   'P 1'
#
loop_
_entity.id
_entity.type
_entity.pdbx_description
1 polymer ?
#
loop_
_entity_poly.entity_id
_entity_poly.type
_entity_poly.pdbx_seq_one_letter_code
_entity_poly.pdbx_strand_id
1 'polypeptide(L)'
;RRDRSPDEAVLLLCGSSVRAKELAADPDLTAALGPSPTGGVAASVPLEAVESREAPSSRDCWAEYRRFVRGEVQLLSAPLSIAGRGLDYADTTAAAADAARLSLAVVLFDFPRSITEYIHCIGRTHRPGQGAGRAVVFMPEMRFWMAGELLQLLDRCKQPVPAQLRELVEKDKIFLRECRMAITRLNGGFCPYPVLLGNRSSPAQLFDAHVPLASNPFEGSDFDEEKYLWSLSPSVPSYRRRLVHALAAEADLPHVSTGQCPGRRLHLAQERRSLPDAFFIEGELVEEVQKLSHVRRHPAVDGADDTPRRGRIADPIIHPKWRTVRVRFDGERKDTFISVDELRLCSPPV
;
A
#
# COMPACT_ATOMS: atom_id res chain seq x y z
N ARG A 1 3.67 -22.50 -16.54
CA ARG A 1 3.82 -23.74 -17.35
C ARG A 1 4.02 -23.45 -18.84
N ARG A 2 3.12 -22.69 -19.51
CA ARG A 2 3.23 -22.42 -20.96
C ARG A 2 4.53 -21.71 -21.37
N ASP A 3 4.98 -20.76 -20.56
CA ASP A 3 6.13 -19.91 -20.92
C ASP A 3 7.44 -20.30 -20.19
N ARG A 4 7.42 -21.39 -19.42
CA ARG A 4 8.55 -21.82 -18.58
C ARG A 4 9.50 -22.72 -19.38
N SER A 5 10.80 -22.44 -19.28
CA SER A 5 11.83 -23.36 -19.80
C SER A 5 11.94 -24.59 -18.89
N PRO A 6 12.12 -25.81 -19.43
CA PRO A 6 12.22 -27.03 -18.63
C PRO A 6 13.33 -26.96 -17.54
N ASP A 7 14.40 -26.22 -17.80
CA ASP A 7 15.57 -26.14 -16.90
C ASP A 7 15.52 -24.97 -15.91
N GLU A 8 14.39 -24.28 -15.85
CA GLU A 8 14.25 -23.06 -15.08
C GLU A 8 13.66 -23.32 -13.70
N ALA A 9 14.42 -22.96 -12.67
CA ALA A 9 13.94 -22.93 -11.29
C ALA A 9 13.13 -21.66 -11.03
N VAL A 10 12.22 -21.73 -10.07
CA VAL A 10 11.26 -20.66 -9.77
C VAL A 10 11.39 -20.23 -8.32
N LEU A 11 11.71 -18.96 -8.10
CA LEU A 11 11.58 -18.31 -6.80
C LEU A 11 10.23 -17.60 -6.73
N LEU A 12 9.32 -18.11 -5.91
CA LEU A 12 7.99 -17.53 -5.70
C LEU A 12 7.99 -16.66 -4.44
N LEU A 13 7.71 -15.37 -4.59
CA LEU A 13 7.69 -14.40 -3.49
C LEU A 13 6.28 -13.97 -3.13
N CYS A 14 5.96 -13.99 -1.83
CA CYS A 14 4.64 -13.67 -1.30
C CYS A 14 4.71 -12.79 -0.04
N GLY A 15 3.55 -12.34 0.46
CA GLY A 15 3.47 -11.33 1.53
C GLY A 15 3.74 -11.84 2.95
N SER A 16 3.71 -13.16 3.19
CA SER A 16 3.89 -13.74 4.53
C SER A 16 4.44 -15.16 4.50
N SER A 17 5.08 -15.58 5.59
CA SER A 17 5.60 -16.94 5.76
C SER A 17 4.48 -17.99 5.75
N VAL A 18 3.29 -17.65 6.27
CA VAL A 18 2.11 -18.54 6.24
C VAL A 18 1.70 -18.81 4.79
N ARG A 19 1.58 -17.76 3.98
CA ARG A 19 1.23 -17.88 2.56
C ARG A 19 2.30 -18.64 1.76
N ALA A 20 3.58 -18.48 2.11
CA ALA A 20 4.65 -19.27 1.48
C ALA A 20 4.44 -20.77 1.70
N LYS A 21 4.07 -21.19 2.92
CA LYS A 21 3.77 -22.59 3.26
C LYS A 21 2.54 -23.10 2.52
N GLU A 22 1.47 -22.31 2.49
CA GLU A 22 0.24 -22.65 1.75
C GLU A 22 0.54 -22.87 0.27
N LEU A 23 1.27 -21.96 -0.36
CA LEU A 23 1.66 -22.08 -1.77
C LEU A 23 2.62 -23.26 -2.00
N ALA A 24 3.49 -23.58 -1.04
CA ALA A 24 4.37 -24.74 -1.17
C ALA A 24 3.60 -26.07 -1.15
N ALA A 25 2.53 -26.13 -0.34
CA ALA A 25 1.67 -27.31 -0.22
C ALA A 25 0.62 -27.43 -1.35
N ASP A 26 0.54 -26.43 -2.24
CA ASP A 26 -0.45 -26.39 -3.32
C ASP A 26 -0.18 -27.51 -4.36
N PRO A 27 -1.15 -28.43 -4.57
CA PRO A 27 -0.98 -29.55 -5.49
C PRO A 27 -0.98 -29.11 -6.95
N ASP A 28 -1.69 -28.03 -7.31
CA ASP A 28 -1.72 -27.50 -8.68
C ASP A 28 -0.41 -26.84 -9.04
N LEU A 29 0.21 -26.13 -8.08
CA LEU A 29 1.55 -25.58 -8.23
C LEU A 29 2.56 -26.71 -8.45
N THR A 30 2.49 -27.77 -7.64
CA THR A 30 3.38 -28.94 -7.75
C THR A 30 3.17 -29.67 -9.08
N ALA A 31 1.92 -29.87 -9.50
CA ALA A 31 1.59 -30.47 -10.80
C ALA A 31 2.06 -29.62 -11.99
N ALA A 32 2.10 -28.29 -11.83
CA ALA A 32 2.60 -27.38 -12.85
C ALA A 32 4.13 -27.41 -13.01
N LEU A 33 4.87 -27.98 -12.04
CA LEU A 33 6.33 -27.99 -12.05
C LEU A 33 6.94 -29.00 -13.03
N GLY A 34 6.24 -30.05 -13.46
CA GLY A 34 6.80 -31.01 -14.42
C GLY A 34 8.08 -31.71 -13.91
N PRO A 35 8.73 -32.57 -14.73
CA PRO A 35 9.91 -33.32 -14.30
C PRO A 35 11.12 -32.40 -14.07
N SER A 36 11.97 -32.76 -13.09
CA SER A 36 13.15 -31.94 -12.75
C SER A 36 14.25 -32.05 -13.82
N PRO A 37 14.87 -30.93 -14.21
CA PRO A 37 15.91 -30.91 -15.24
C PRO A 37 17.19 -31.68 -14.84
N THR A 38 17.43 -31.85 -13.55
CA THR A 38 18.62 -32.53 -12.99
C THR A 38 18.32 -33.94 -12.46
N GLY A 39 17.12 -34.48 -12.72
CA GLY A 39 16.68 -35.75 -12.12
C GLY A 39 16.27 -35.66 -10.64
N GLY A 40 16.18 -34.43 -10.10
CA GLY A 40 15.64 -34.16 -8.76
C GLY A 40 14.13 -34.36 -8.64
N VAL A 41 13.59 -34.15 -7.44
CA VAL A 41 12.14 -34.26 -7.20
C VAL A 41 11.45 -32.99 -7.70
N ALA A 42 10.33 -33.13 -8.41
CA ALA A 42 9.42 -32.02 -8.68
C ALA A 42 8.78 -31.57 -7.35
N ALA A 43 9.52 -30.77 -6.59
CA ALA A 43 9.15 -30.33 -5.26
C ALA A 43 9.00 -28.81 -5.21
N SER A 44 8.06 -28.38 -4.39
CA SER A 44 7.83 -27.02 -3.97
C SER A 44 8.08 -26.95 -2.47
N VAL A 45 8.95 -26.04 -2.02
CA VAL A 45 9.33 -25.97 -0.60
C VAL A 45 9.26 -24.53 -0.09
N PRO A 46 8.77 -24.31 1.14
CA PRO A 46 8.75 -22.98 1.73
C PRO A 46 10.07 -22.67 2.41
N LEU A 47 10.55 -21.44 2.21
CA LEU A 47 11.62 -20.85 2.99
C LEU A 47 11.02 -20.04 4.15
N GLU A 48 11.36 -20.42 5.38
CA GLU A 48 10.90 -19.72 6.57
C GLU A 48 11.71 -18.46 6.83
N ALA A 49 11.02 -17.38 7.23
CA ALA A 49 11.69 -16.19 7.73
C ALA A 49 12.29 -16.49 9.10
N VAL A 50 13.62 -16.44 9.20
CA VAL A 50 14.28 -16.38 10.50
C VAL A 50 13.97 -15.01 11.10
N GLU A 51 12.96 -14.96 11.96
CA GLU A 51 12.41 -13.72 12.55
C GLU A 51 13.22 -13.20 13.76
N SER A 52 14.31 -13.84 14.17
CA SER A 52 15.07 -13.44 15.36
C SER A 52 16.59 -13.40 15.14
N ARG A 53 17.21 -12.40 15.79
CA ARG A 53 18.67 -12.23 15.95
C ARG A 53 19.28 -13.23 16.94
N GLU A 54 18.44 -14.04 17.57
CA GLU A 54 18.82 -15.17 18.40
C GLU A 54 19.02 -16.37 17.47
N ALA A 55 20.24 -16.87 17.43
CA ALA A 55 20.67 -17.95 16.57
C ALA A 55 19.67 -19.13 16.65
N PRO A 56 19.08 -19.58 15.52
CA PRO A 56 18.31 -20.79 15.54
C PRO A 56 19.28 -21.93 15.88
N SER A 57 19.05 -22.59 17.01
CA SER A 57 19.77 -23.78 17.44
C SER A 57 19.43 -25.02 16.59
N SER A 58 19.06 -24.85 15.32
CA SER A 58 18.81 -25.91 14.36
C SER A 58 19.69 -25.70 13.13
N ARG A 59 20.58 -26.67 12.87
CA ARG A 59 21.59 -26.64 11.81
C ARG A 59 21.03 -26.57 10.37
N ASP A 60 19.70 -26.56 10.20
CA ASP A 60 19.02 -26.83 8.92
C ASP A 60 17.96 -25.79 8.47
N CYS A 61 17.90 -24.58 9.05
CA CYS A 61 16.96 -23.55 8.56
C CYS A 61 17.19 -23.10 7.09
N TRP A 62 18.35 -23.42 6.53
CA TRP A 62 18.71 -23.15 5.13
C TRP A 62 18.83 -24.43 4.29
N ALA A 63 18.41 -25.59 4.79
CA ALA A 63 18.51 -26.85 4.06
C ALA A 63 17.75 -26.76 2.73
N GLU A 64 16.50 -26.30 2.76
CA GLU A 64 15.66 -26.14 1.56
C GLU A 64 16.22 -25.11 0.57
N TYR A 65 16.79 -24.03 1.08
CA TYR A 65 17.51 -23.07 0.24
C TYR A 65 18.70 -23.72 -0.49
N ARG A 66 19.52 -24.50 0.21
CA ARG A 66 20.67 -25.20 -0.39
C ARG A 66 20.22 -26.23 -1.42
N ARG A 67 19.14 -26.97 -1.13
CA ARG A 67 18.53 -27.93 -2.08
C ARG A 67 18.02 -27.22 -3.33
N PHE A 68 17.40 -26.05 -3.19
CA PHE A 68 16.99 -25.21 -4.31
C PHE A 68 18.17 -24.70 -5.14
N VAL A 69 19.23 -24.17 -4.49
CA VAL A 69 20.42 -23.66 -5.19
C VAL A 69 21.14 -24.77 -5.96
N ARG A 70 21.16 -26.00 -5.41
CA ARG A 70 21.70 -27.21 -6.07
C ARG A 70 20.80 -27.78 -7.18
N GLY A 71 19.60 -27.21 -7.38
CA GLY A 71 18.63 -27.71 -8.35
C GLY A 71 17.94 -29.02 -7.95
N GLU A 72 18.02 -29.43 -6.68
CA GLU A 72 17.28 -30.59 -6.16
C GLU A 72 15.77 -30.30 -6.03
N VAL A 73 15.42 -29.01 -5.92
CA VAL A 73 14.07 -28.48 -5.81
C VAL A 73 13.85 -27.44 -6.89
N GLN A 74 12.72 -27.51 -7.58
CA GLN A 74 12.42 -26.61 -8.70
C GLN A 74 11.76 -25.30 -8.28
N LEU A 75 11.02 -25.30 -7.17
CA LEU A 75 10.32 -24.12 -6.68
C LEU A 75 10.61 -23.88 -5.21
N LEU A 76 11.02 -22.65 -4.91
CA LEU A 76 11.19 -22.15 -3.56
C LEU A 76 10.17 -21.03 -3.35
N SER A 77 9.21 -21.22 -2.44
CA SER A 77 8.31 -20.15 -2.01
C SER A 77 8.90 -19.43 -0.80
N ALA A 78 8.88 -18.10 -0.78
CA ALA A 78 9.44 -17.32 0.31
C ALA A 78 8.65 -16.03 0.55
N PRO A 79 8.64 -15.49 1.78
CA PRO A 79 8.15 -14.15 2.01
C PRO A 79 9.08 -13.09 1.39
N LEU A 80 8.50 -12.00 0.89
CA LEU A 80 9.20 -10.84 0.31
C LEU A 80 10.29 -10.28 1.25
N SER A 81 10.05 -10.34 2.56
CA SER A 81 10.99 -9.88 3.60
C SER A 81 12.33 -10.61 3.58
N ILE A 82 12.38 -11.86 3.09
CA ILE A 82 13.61 -12.62 2.94
C ILE A 82 14.30 -12.29 1.61
N ALA A 83 13.53 -12.11 0.53
CA ALA A 83 14.06 -11.82 -0.80
C ALA A 83 14.83 -10.49 -0.88
N GLY A 84 14.48 -9.53 -0.03
CA GLY A 84 15.21 -8.28 0.15
C GLY A 84 16.58 -8.43 0.85
N ARG A 85 16.87 -9.55 1.52
CA ARG A 85 18.02 -9.71 2.45
C ARG A 85 19.31 -10.22 1.80
N GLY A 86 19.53 -10.01 0.50
CA GLY A 86 20.83 -10.30 -0.10
C GLY A 86 21.16 -11.79 -0.21
N LEU A 87 20.14 -12.67 -0.25
CA LEU A 87 20.38 -14.09 -0.51
C LEU A 87 21.09 -14.27 -1.86
N ASP A 88 22.23 -14.96 -1.80
CA ASP A 88 23.05 -15.24 -2.95
C ASP A 88 22.66 -16.57 -3.55
N TYR A 89 21.68 -16.52 -4.44
CA TYR A 89 21.23 -17.72 -5.12
C TYR A 89 22.25 -18.21 -6.17
N ALA A 90 23.34 -17.47 -6.43
CA ALA A 90 24.43 -17.97 -7.26
C ALA A 90 25.09 -19.15 -6.55
N ASP A 91 25.27 -20.24 -7.28
CA ASP A 91 25.94 -21.42 -6.73
C ASP A 91 27.45 -21.13 -6.67
N THR A 92 27.93 -20.59 -5.55
CA THR A 92 29.38 -20.44 -5.30
C THR A 92 30.04 -21.75 -4.88
N THR A 93 29.26 -22.81 -4.63
CA THR A 93 29.76 -24.15 -4.29
C THR A 93 29.93 -25.06 -5.51
N ALA A 94 29.40 -24.66 -6.67
CA ALA A 94 29.68 -25.21 -8.00
C ALA A 94 31.13 -24.93 -8.49
N ALA A 95 32.12 -25.11 -7.62
CA ALA A 95 33.52 -25.30 -8.01
C ALA A 95 33.74 -26.68 -8.70
N ALA A 96 32.68 -27.45 -8.92
CA ALA A 96 32.69 -28.59 -9.84
C ALA A 96 32.36 -28.08 -11.24
N ALA A 97 33.29 -28.27 -12.17
CA ALA A 97 33.23 -27.79 -13.56
C ALA A 97 31.98 -28.23 -14.36
N ASP A 98 31.18 -29.16 -13.83
CA ASP A 98 30.01 -29.78 -14.47
C ASP A 98 28.66 -29.46 -13.79
N ALA A 99 28.61 -28.61 -12.76
CA ALA A 99 27.35 -28.26 -12.11
C ALA A 99 26.49 -27.38 -13.04
N ALA A 100 25.29 -27.86 -13.36
CA ALA A 100 24.34 -27.17 -14.23
C ALA A 100 24.05 -25.76 -13.71
N ARG A 101 24.28 -24.74 -14.54
CA ARG A 101 23.98 -23.35 -14.20
C ARG A 101 22.47 -23.21 -13.95
N LEU A 102 22.09 -22.92 -12.71
CA LEU A 102 20.69 -22.73 -12.34
C LEU A 102 20.11 -21.48 -13.02
N SER A 103 19.21 -21.68 -13.99
CA SER A 103 18.42 -20.60 -14.59
C SER A 103 17.28 -20.25 -13.64
N LEU A 104 17.22 -19.00 -13.16
CA LEU A 104 16.23 -18.57 -12.16
C LEU A 104 15.19 -17.61 -12.73
N ALA A 105 13.91 -17.98 -12.61
CA ALA A 105 12.78 -17.08 -12.72
C ALA A 105 12.30 -16.62 -11.34
N VAL A 106 11.81 -15.38 -11.26
CA VAL A 106 11.14 -14.83 -10.09
C VAL A 106 9.65 -14.67 -10.39
N VAL A 107 8.80 -15.13 -9.48
CA VAL A 107 7.35 -14.92 -9.52
C VAL A 107 6.96 -14.12 -8.29
N LEU A 108 6.51 -12.88 -8.48
CA LEU A 108 5.97 -12.06 -7.41
C LEU A 108 4.46 -12.32 -7.31
N PHE A 109 4.09 -13.25 -6.45
CA PHE A 109 2.69 -13.59 -6.17
C PHE A 109 1.97 -12.44 -5.47
N ASP A 110 2.62 -11.83 -4.48
CA ASP A 110 2.18 -10.58 -3.89
C ASP A 110 3.08 -9.44 -4.37
N PHE A 111 2.47 -8.31 -4.74
CA PHE A 111 3.23 -7.14 -5.18
C PHE A 111 3.93 -6.46 -3.99
N PRO A 112 5.23 -6.12 -4.12
CA PRO A 112 6.02 -5.43 -3.10
C PRO A 112 5.40 -4.12 -2.58
N ARG A 113 5.90 -3.58 -1.46
CA ARG A 113 5.36 -2.33 -0.89
C ARG A 113 5.90 -1.07 -1.54
N SER A 114 7.01 -1.19 -2.28
CA SER A 114 7.68 -0.09 -2.98
C SER A 114 8.31 -0.57 -4.28
N ILE A 115 8.59 0.37 -5.20
CA ILE A 115 9.32 0.05 -6.43
C ILE A 115 10.75 -0.42 -6.16
N THR A 116 11.39 0.09 -5.10
CA THR A 116 12.74 -0.33 -4.69
C THR A 116 12.76 -1.79 -4.26
N GLU A 117 11.78 -2.21 -3.46
CA GLU A 117 11.63 -3.61 -3.07
C GLU A 117 11.36 -4.50 -4.28
N TYR A 118 10.55 -4.04 -5.24
CA TYR A 118 10.35 -4.71 -6.53
C TYR A 118 11.67 -4.91 -7.28
N ILE A 119 12.49 -3.87 -7.42
CA ILE A 119 13.81 -3.94 -8.09
C ILE A 119 14.71 -4.98 -7.40
N HIS A 120 14.76 -4.97 -6.07
CA HIS A 120 15.56 -5.93 -5.29
C HIS A 120 15.08 -7.38 -5.49
N CYS A 121 13.78 -7.60 -5.62
CA CYS A 121 13.22 -8.93 -5.84
C CYS A 121 13.57 -9.47 -7.23
N ILE A 122 13.33 -8.68 -8.29
CA ILE A 122 13.61 -9.11 -9.66
C ILE A 122 15.12 -9.22 -9.94
N GLY A 123 15.95 -8.46 -9.21
CA GLY A 123 17.41 -8.54 -9.28
C GLY A 123 17.98 -9.92 -8.97
N ARG A 124 17.22 -10.81 -8.31
CA ARG A 124 17.62 -12.21 -8.05
C ARG A 124 17.73 -13.06 -9.32
N THR A 125 17.14 -12.59 -10.43
CA THR A 125 17.24 -13.26 -11.73
C THR A 125 18.58 -13.04 -12.43
N HIS A 126 19.38 -12.03 -12.00
CA HIS A 126 20.68 -11.76 -12.61
C HIS A 126 21.74 -12.74 -12.09
N ARG A 127 22.39 -13.48 -13.00
CA ARG A 127 23.44 -14.44 -12.65
C ARG A 127 24.58 -14.45 -13.66
N PRO A 128 25.84 -14.67 -13.23
CA PRO A 128 26.96 -14.88 -14.13
C PRO A 128 26.69 -16.06 -15.08
N GLY A 129 26.74 -15.81 -16.39
CA GLY A 129 26.48 -16.82 -17.42
C GLY A 129 25.01 -17.08 -17.74
N GLN A 130 24.06 -16.46 -17.02
CA GLN A 130 22.65 -16.42 -17.42
C GLN A 130 22.43 -15.18 -18.31
N GLY A 131 22.16 -15.40 -19.60
CA GLY A 131 22.02 -14.30 -20.58
C GLY A 131 20.77 -13.42 -20.36
N ALA A 132 19.70 -13.98 -19.79
CA ALA A 132 18.48 -13.25 -19.45
C ALA A 132 17.74 -13.90 -18.27
N GLY A 133 17.21 -13.06 -17.38
CA GLY A 133 16.34 -13.44 -16.28
C GLY A 133 14.87 -13.19 -16.59
N ARG A 134 13.95 -13.95 -16.01
CA ARG A 134 12.50 -13.72 -16.16
C ARG A 134 11.86 -13.37 -14.82
N ALA A 135 11.03 -12.33 -14.82
CA ALA A 135 10.17 -11.97 -13.70
C ALA A 135 8.71 -11.93 -14.14
N VAL A 136 7.84 -12.61 -13.39
CA VAL A 136 6.37 -12.57 -13.57
C VAL A 136 5.75 -11.97 -12.32
N VAL A 137 4.83 -11.03 -12.48
CA VAL A 137 4.38 -10.19 -11.37
C VAL A 137 2.88 -10.01 -11.41
N PHE A 138 2.23 -10.29 -10.29
CA PHE A 138 0.81 -10.03 -10.10
C PHE A 138 0.65 -8.69 -9.37
N MET A 139 0.01 -7.73 -10.04
CA MET A 139 -0.24 -6.40 -9.48
C MET A 139 -1.72 -6.26 -9.13
N PRO A 140 -2.11 -6.30 -7.85
CA PRO A 140 -3.49 -6.11 -7.45
C PRO A 140 -3.88 -4.63 -7.52
N GLU A 141 -5.17 -4.34 -7.67
CA GLU A 141 -5.71 -2.97 -7.78
C GLU A 141 -5.28 -2.05 -6.63
N MET A 142 -5.19 -2.59 -5.40
CA MET A 142 -4.71 -1.82 -4.23
C MET A 142 -3.27 -1.31 -4.35
N ARG A 143 -2.51 -1.77 -5.36
CA ARG A 143 -1.13 -1.38 -5.65
C ARG A 143 -1.02 -0.49 -6.91
N PHE A 144 -2.11 -0.19 -7.60
CA PHE A 144 -2.13 0.63 -8.82
C PHE A 144 -1.57 2.05 -8.63
N TRP A 145 -1.51 2.55 -7.40
CA TRP A 145 -0.80 3.80 -7.09
C TRP A 145 0.71 3.79 -7.46
N MET A 146 1.34 2.61 -7.61
CA MET A 146 2.72 2.46 -8.11
C MET A 146 2.82 2.28 -9.63
N ALA A 147 1.70 2.25 -10.36
CA ALA A 147 1.66 1.94 -11.79
C ALA A 147 2.52 2.91 -12.61
N GLY A 148 2.52 4.19 -12.26
CA GLY A 148 3.34 5.21 -12.93
C GLY A 148 4.85 4.95 -12.80
N GLU A 149 5.32 4.65 -11.59
CA GLU A 149 6.73 4.33 -11.33
C GLU A 149 7.14 3.03 -12.03
N LEU A 150 6.27 2.00 -11.99
CA LEU A 150 6.51 0.73 -12.67
C LEU A 150 6.59 0.91 -14.18
N LEU A 151 5.69 1.70 -14.79
CA LEU A 151 5.72 1.98 -16.22
C LEU A 151 7.04 2.66 -16.62
N GLN A 152 7.45 3.69 -15.88
CA GLN A 152 8.72 4.38 -16.15
C GLN A 152 9.93 3.46 -15.98
N LEU A 153 9.89 2.56 -15.01
CA LEU A 153 10.95 1.57 -14.81
C LEU A 153 11.03 0.60 -15.99
N LEU A 154 9.90 0.02 -16.42
CA LEU A 154 9.86 -0.90 -17.56
C LEU A 154 10.33 -0.23 -18.85
N ASP A 155 9.89 1.01 -19.10
CA ASP A 155 10.29 1.78 -20.28
C ASP A 155 11.80 2.10 -20.30
N ARG A 156 12.35 2.58 -19.17
CA ARG A 156 13.80 2.81 -19.02
C ARG A 156 14.63 1.53 -19.24
N CYS A 157 14.12 0.40 -18.77
CA CYS A 157 14.75 -0.91 -18.94
C CYS A 157 14.44 -1.57 -20.31
N LYS A 158 13.78 -0.85 -21.22
CA LYS A 158 13.36 -1.32 -22.56
C LYS A 158 12.56 -2.62 -22.52
N GLN A 159 11.79 -2.83 -21.46
CA GLN A 159 10.91 -3.99 -21.30
C GLN A 159 9.57 -3.74 -22.00
N PRO A 160 8.90 -4.78 -22.50
CA PRO A 160 7.55 -4.64 -23.05
C PRO A 160 6.59 -4.18 -21.94
N VAL A 161 6.01 -2.99 -22.13
CA VAL A 161 5.02 -2.43 -21.20
C VAL A 161 3.62 -2.95 -21.56
N PRO A 162 2.91 -3.65 -20.65
CA PRO A 162 1.54 -4.10 -20.89
C PRO A 162 0.60 -2.95 -21.26
N ALA A 163 -0.28 -3.16 -22.25
CA ALA A 163 -1.23 -2.14 -22.70
C ALA A 163 -2.15 -1.68 -21.56
N GLN A 164 -2.59 -2.62 -20.72
CA GLN A 164 -3.43 -2.37 -19.55
C GLN A 164 -2.74 -1.46 -18.53
N LEU A 165 -1.42 -1.59 -18.36
CA LEU A 165 -0.64 -0.72 -17.47
C LEU A 165 -0.55 0.70 -18.02
N ARG A 166 -0.33 0.86 -19.34
CA ARG A 166 -0.33 2.18 -19.99
C ARG A 166 -1.68 2.87 -19.87
N GLU A 167 -2.76 2.13 -20.17
CA GLU A 167 -4.12 2.63 -20.08
C GLU A 167 -4.48 3.06 -18.65
N LEU A 168 -4.11 2.25 -17.65
CA LEU A 168 -4.28 2.59 -16.24
C LEU A 168 -3.58 3.91 -15.88
N VAL A 169 -2.30 4.05 -16.23
CA VAL A 169 -1.52 5.27 -15.95
C VAL A 169 -2.11 6.48 -16.65
N GLU A 170 -2.58 6.34 -17.88
CA GLU A 170 -3.18 7.45 -18.63
C GLU A 170 -4.51 7.89 -18.02
N LYS A 171 -5.38 6.93 -17.66
CA LYS A 171 -6.63 7.22 -16.93
C LYS A 171 -6.35 7.91 -15.59
N ASP A 172 -5.31 7.48 -14.88
CA ASP A 172 -4.94 8.10 -13.60
C ASP A 172 -4.38 9.51 -13.79
N LYS A 173 -3.61 9.80 -14.85
CA LYS A 173 -3.17 11.17 -15.15
C LYS A 173 -4.36 12.11 -15.40
N ILE A 174 -5.33 11.67 -16.19
CA ILE A 174 -6.55 12.43 -16.47
C ILE A 174 -7.29 12.66 -15.14
N PHE A 175 -7.54 11.60 -14.38
CA PHE A 175 -8.19 11.68 -13.07
C PHE A 175 -7.48 12.66 -12.12
N LEU A 176 -6.15 12.57 -11.98
CA LEU A 176 -5.38 13.45 -11.09
C LEU A 176 -5.34 14.90 -11.57
N ARG A 177 -5.34 15.14 -12.89
CA ARG A 177 -5.47 16.49 -13.45
C ARG A 177 -6.80 17.11 -13.04
N GLU A 178 -7.90 16.38 -13.22
CA GLU A 178 -9.23 16.86 -12.82
C GLU A 178 -9.31 17.08 -11.30
N CYS A 179 -8.79 16.14 -10.49
CA CYS A 179 -8.73 16.30 -9.03
C CYS A 179 -7.91 17.52 -8.61
N ARG A 180 -6.76 17.77 -9.23
CA ARG A 180 -5.94 18.95 -8.95
C ARG A 180 -6.71 20.23 -9.24
N MET A 181 -7.36 20.32 -10.41
CA MET A 181 -8.18 21.48 -10.76
C MET A 181 -9.34 21.68 -9.78
N ALA A 182 -10.01 20.61 -9.38
CA ALA A 182 -11.09 20.64 -8.38
C ALA A 182 -10.59 21.10 -7.00
N ILE A 183 -9.45 20.58 -6.54
CA ILE A 183 -8.80 20.97 -5.29
C ILE A 183 -8.39 22.44 -5.32
N THR A 184 -7.78 22.92 -6.40
CA THR A 184 -7.41 24.33 -6.54
C THR A 184 -8.63 25.25 -6.48
N ARG A 185 -9.74 24.86 -7.12
CA ARG A 185 -11.01 25.61 -7.04
C ARG A 185 -11.59 25.62 -5.63
N LEU A 186 -11.65 24.44 -5.00
CA LEU A 186 -12.16 24.30 -3.63
C LEU A 186 -11.36 25.16 -2.65
N ASN A 187 -10.03 25.15 -2.76
CA ASN A 187 -9.16 25.97 -1.93
C ASN A 187 -9.38 27.48 -2.17
N GLY A 188 -9.73 27.86 -3.40
CA GLY A 188 -10.13 29.22 -3.75
C GLY A 188 -11.54 29.63 -3.32
N GLY A 189 -12.29 28.77 -2.62
CA GLY A 189 -13.68 29.04 -2.24
C GLY A 189 -14.66 28.94 -3.41
N PHE A 190 -14.37 28.07 -4.39
CA PHE A 190 -15.25 27.82 -5.53
C PHE A 190 -15.73 26.37 -5.56
N CYS A 191 -16.81 26.13 -6.30
CA CYS A 191 -17.26 24.78 -6.61
C CYS A 191 -16.11 23.97 -7.28
N PRO A 192 -15.84 22.73 -6.82
CA PRO A 192 -14.78 21.88 -7.38
C PRO A 192 -15.04 21.49 -8.83
N TYR A 193 -16.30 21.50 -9.27
CA TYR A 193 -16.69 21.22 -10.63
C TYR A 193 -16.47 22.44 -11.53
N PRO A 194 -15.99 22.26 -12.77
CA PRO A 194 -15.88 23.36 -13.71
C PRO A 194 -17.27 23.98 -13.94
N VAL A 195 -17.42 25.26 -13.61
CA VAL A 195 -18.61 26.04 -13.98
C VAL A 195 -18.58 26.22 -15.49
N LEU A 196 -19.41 25.48 -16.22
CA LEU A 196 -19.68 25.85 -17.60
C LEU A 196 -20.52 27.12 -17.57
N LEU A 197 -20.08 28.15 -18.28
CA LEU A 197 -20.83 29.37 -18.48
C LEU A 197 -22.11 29.04 -19.25
N GLY A 198 -23.16 28.68 -18.52
CA GLY A 198 -24.49 28.34 -19.04
C GLY A 198 -25.46 28.22 -17.88
N ASN A 199 -26.52 29.03 -17.93
CA ASN A 199 -27.52 29.30 -16.89
C ASN A 199 -27.84 28.17 -15.88
N ARG A 200 -27.91 28.64 -14.63
CA ARG A 200 -28.43 28.04 -13.38
C ARG A 200 -29.34 26.81 -13.50
N SER A 201 -29.15 25.93 -12.50
CA SER A 201 -30.12 24.98 -11.93
C SER A 201 -30.09 23.54 -12.46
N SER A 202 -28.96 22.84 -12.32
CA SER A 202 -28.86 21.39 -12.01
C SER A 202 -27.44 20.87 -12.31
N PRO A 203 -26.78 20.11 -11.41
CA PRO A 203 -25.49 19.45 -11.68
C PRO A 203 -25.54 18.41 -12.81
N ALA A 204 -26.73 18.03 -13.29
CA ALA A 204 -26.91 16.91 -14.22
C ALA A 204 -26.74 17.25 -15.71
N GLN A 205 -26.51 18.51 -16.09
CA GLN A 205 -26.54 18.92 -17.50
C GLN A 205 -25.38 19.83 -17.94
N LEU A 206 -24.22 19.74 -17.27
CA LEU A 206 -23.07 20.61 -17.53
C LEU A 206 -21.86 19.82 -18.02
N PHE A 207 -21.77 19.48 -19.32
CA PHE A 207 -20.50 19.05 -19.94
C PHE A 207 -20.27 19.68 -21.32
N ASP A 208 -19.09 20.27 -21.50
CA ASP A 208 -18.61 20.94 -22.72
C ASP A 208 -18.32 19.91 -23.82
N ALA A 209 -18.68 20.23 -25.06
CA ALA A 209 -18.73 19.32 -26.19
C ALA A 209 -17.34 18.98 -26.80
N HIS A 210 -16.23 19.33 -26.14
CA HIS A 210 -14.87 19.16 -26.68
C HIS A 210 -13.95 18.27 -25.85
N VAL A 211 -14.47 17.63 -24.79
CA VAL A 211 -13.79 16.52 -24.12
C VAL A 211 -14.59 15.24 -24.43
N PRO A 212 -13.98 14.22 -25.08
CA PRO A 212 -14.67 12.95 -25.30
C PRO A 212 -15.18 12.41 -23.97
N LEU A 213 -16.48 12.09 -23.95
CA LEU A 213 -17.31 11.68 -22.82
C LEU A 213 -16.88 10.34 -22.19
N ALA A 214 -15.61 10.17 -21.82
CA ALA A 214 -15.13 9.03 -21.07
C ALA A 214 -15.29 9.33 -19.58
N SER A 215 -16.52 9.17 -19.07
CA SER A 215 -16.94 9.19 -17.66
C SER A 215 -16.49 10.42 -16.84
N ASN A 216 -17.44 11.25 -16.39
CA ASN A 216 -17.18 12.24 -15.35
C ASN A 216 -16.52 11.52 -14.13
N PRO A 217 -15.24 11.80 -13.78
CA PRO A 217 -14.55 11.09 -12.69
C PRO A 217 -15.18 11.33 -11.32
N PHE A 218 -16.07 12.33 -11.24
CA PHE A 218 -16.78 12.72 -10.05
C PHE A 218 -18.27 12.36 -10.09
N GLU A 219 -18.73 11.53 -11.03
CA GLU A 219 -20.12 11.06 -11.04
C GLU A 219 -20.50 10.43 -9.68
N GLY A 220 -21.59 10.92 -9.08
CA GLY A 220 -22.01 10.54 -7.73
C GLY A 220 -21.20 11.17 -6.59
N SER A 221 -20.38 12.18 -6.87
CA SER A 221 -19.75 13.03 -5.86
C SER A 221 -20.65 14.22 -5.54
N ASP A 222 -20.69 14.61 -4.27
CA ASP A 222 -21.54 15.70 -3.78
C ASP A 222 -20.68 16.90 -3.36
N PHE A 223 -21.24 18.10 -3.48
CA PHE A 223 -20.63 19.34 -3.00
C PHE A 223 -21.65 20.14 -2.20
N ASP A 224 -21.31 20.47 -0.95
CA ASP A 224 -22.06 21.36 -0.06
C ASP A 224 -21.41 22.75 -0.13
N GLU A 225 -22.11 23.69 -0.76
CA GLU A 225 -21.64 25.06 -1.01
C GLU A 225 -21.54 25.90 0.27
N GLU A 226 -22.38 25.65 1.27
CA GLU A 226 -22.35 26.39 2.53
C GLU A 226 -21.10 26.05 3.36
N LYS A 227 -20.69 24.78 3.31
CA LYS A 227 -19.55 24.27 4.09
C LYS A 227 -18.25 24.19 3.30
N TYR A 228 -18.29 24.45 1.99
CA TYR A 228 -17.23 24.13 1.05
C TYR A 228 -16.72 22.70 1.27
N LEU A 229 -17.65 21.74 1.35
CA LEU A 229 -17.37 20.34 1.62
C LEU A 229 -17.60 19.53 0.34
N TRP A 230 -16.53 18.96 -0.19
CA TRP A 230 -16.55 18.07 -1.34
C TRP A 230 -16.46 16.61 -0.90
N SER A 231 -17.43 15.80 -1.31
CA SER A 231 -17.54 14.39 -0.95
C SER A 231 -17.45 13.52 -2.19
N LEU A 232 -16.33 12.83 -2.36
CA LEU A 232 -16.12 11.94 -3.49
C LEU A 232 -17.07 10.73 -3.46
N SER A 233 -17.47 10.29 -4.66
CA SER A 233 -18.29 9.10 -4.85
C SER A 233 -17.67 7.86 -4.20
N PRO A 234 -18.48 6.98 -3.55
CA PRO A 234 -17.99 5.71 -3.01
C PRO A 234 -17.51 4.75 -4.12
N SER A 235 -17.87 4.99 -5.38
CA SER A 235 -17.38 4.22 -6.54
C SER A 235 -15.90 4.45 -6.83
N VAL A 236 -15.29 5.52 -6.30
CA VAL A 236 -13.86 5.82 -6.50
C VAL A 236 -13.00 4.73 -5.83
N PRO A 237 -12.17 4.00 -6.59
CA PRO A 237 -11.30 2.97 -6.06
C PRO A 237 -10.44 3.43 -4.89
N SER A 238 -10.19 2.53 -3.94
CA SER A 238 -9.38 2.82 -2.75
C SER A 238 -7.98 3.33 -3.07
N TYR A 239 -7.35 2.84 -4.15
CA TYR A 239 -6.04 3.35 -4.56
C TYR A 239 -6.12 4.78 -5.12
N ARG A 240 -7.18 5.14 -5.86
CA ARG A 240 -7.39 6.52 -6.34
C ARG A 240 -7.67 7.46 -5.19
N ARG A 241 -8.46 7.05 -4.20
CA ARG A 241 -8.63 7.82 -2.96
C ARG A 241 -7.29 8.10 -2.29
N ARG A 242 -6.37 7.13 -2.25
CA ARG A 242 -5.02 7.35 -1.73
C ARG A 242 -4.25 8.41 -2.52
N LEU A 243 -4.40 8.45 -3.86
CA LEU A 243 -3.81 9.51 -4.66
C LEU A 243 -4.44 10.88 -4.37
N VAL A 244 -5.76 10.95 -4.18
CA VAL A 244 -6.44 12.20 -3.79
C VAL A 244 -6.04 12.66 -2.39
N HIS A 245 -5.86 11.75 -1.43
CA HIS A 245 -5.29 12.04 -0.11
C HIS A 245 -3.93 12.76 -0.25
N ALA A 246 -3.05 12.25 -1.12
CA ALA A 246 -1.75 12.88 -1.39
C ALA A 246 -1.91 14.29 -1.99
N LEU A 247 -2.77 14.45 -3.00
CA LEU A 247 -3.05 15.76 -3.60
C LEU A 247 -3.65 16.77 -2.61
N ALA A 248 -4.55 16.32 -1.74
CA ALA A 248 -5.15 17.17 -0.72
C ALA A 248 -4.12 17.61 0.33
N ALA A 249 -3.23 16.70 0.74
CA ALA A 249 -2.12 17.02 1.62
C ALA A 249 -1.13 18.01 0.98
N GLU A 250 -0.79 17.84 -0.31
CA GLU A 250 0.04 18.80 -1.07
C GLU A 250 -0.58 20.19 -1.15
N ALA A 251 -1.91 20.29 -1.10
CA ALA A 251 -2.66 21.53 -1.17
C ALA A 251 -3.08 22.08 0.22
N ASP A 252 -2.59 21.47 1.30
CA ASP A 252 -2.95 21.80 2.69
C ASP A 252 -4.48 21.79 2.97
N LEU A 253 -5.26 21.02 2.20
CA LEU A 253 -6.69 20.89 2.41
C LEU A 253 -7.00 19.81 3.47
N PRO A 254 -7.80 20.12 4.50
CA PRO A 254 -8.26 19.12 5.44
C PRO A 254 -9.15 18.10 4.74
N HIS A 255 -8.89 16.81 4.99
CA HIS A 255 -9.57 15.73 4.30
C HIS A 255 -9.64 14.44 5.11
N VAL A 256 -10.73 13.67 4.99
CA VAL A 256 -10.94 12.43 5.77
C VAL A 256 -11.75 11.40 5.00
N SER A 257 -11.40 10.12 5.14
CA SER A 257 -12.16 9.00 4.56
C SER A 257 -13.06 8.33 5.60
N THR A 258 -14.37 8.57 5.55
CA THR A 258 -15.35 8.17 6.58
C THR A 258 -16.44 7.26 6.04
N GLY A 259 -17.16 6.58 6.94
CA GLY A 259 -18.19 5.60 6.61
C GLY A 259 -17.67 4.16 6.52
N GLN A 260 -18.58 3.22 6.25
CA GLN A 260 -18.28 1.79 6.13
C GLN A 260 -18.35 1.34 4.67
N CYS A 261 -17.55 0.36 4.28
CA CYS A 261 -17.65 -0.24 2.94
C CYS A 261 -19.02 -0.91 2.76
N PRO A 262 -19.69 -0.76 1.60
CA PRO A 262 -19.22 -0.12 0.37
C PRO A 262 -19.41 1.42 0.30
N GLY A 263 -20.17 2.02 1.22
CA GLY A 263 -20.49 3.46 1.21
C GLY A 263 -19.42 4.40 1.76
N ARG A 264 -18.17 3.95 1.93
CA ARG A 264 -17.08 4.77 2.48
C ARG A 264 -16.65 5.83 1.47
N ARG A 265 -16.68 7.11 1.86
CA ARG A 265 -16.37 8.26 0.98
C ARG A 265 -15.14 9.01 1.47
N LEU A 266 -14.48 9.72 0.56
CA LEU A 266 -13.40 10.65 0.87
C LEU A 266 -13.97 12.07 0.82
N HIS A 267 -13.81 12.81 1.92
CA HIS A 267 -14.29 14.16 2.09
C HIS A 267 -13.10 15.12 2.13
N LEU A 268 -13.20 16.23 1.41
CA LEU A 268 -12.24 17.33 1.41
C LEU A 268 -13.03 18.60 1.73
N ALA A 269 -12.49 19.49 2.55
CA ALA A 269 -13.13 20.76 2.84
C ALA A 269 -12.10 21.90 2.85
N GLN A 270 -12.56 23.14 2.69
CA GLN A 270 -11.70 24.32 2.89
C GLN A 270 -11.35 24.49 4.38
N GLU A 271 -12.31 24.22 5.26
CA GLU A 271 -12.14 24.32 6.70
C GLU A 271 -12.30 22.97 7.37
N ARG A 272 -11.45 22.68 8.36
CA ARG A 272 -11.47 21.40 9.07
C ARG A 272 -12.78 21.12 9.81
N ARG A 273 -13.43 22.16 10.32
CA ARG A 273 -14.73 22.06 11.02
C ARG A 273 -15.87 21.59 10.13
N SER A 274 -15.72 21.71 8.81
CA SER A 274 -16.70 21.26 7.82
C SER A 274 -16.62 19.76 7.54
N LEU A 275 -15.54 19.09 7.97
CA LEU A 275 -15.39 17.65 7.76
C LEU A 275 -16.38 16.85 8.62
N PRO A 276 -16.87 15.70 8.13
CA PRO A 276 -17.81 14.86 8.87
C PRO A 276 -17.17 14.06 10.01
N ASP A 277 -15.83 14.08 10.14
CA ASP A 277 -15.09 13.37 11.17
C ASP A 277 -13.76 14.10 11.46
N ALA A 278 -13.08 13.72 12.54
CA ALA A 278 -11.91 14.45 13.00
C ALA A 278 -10.75 14.40 12.00
N PHE A 279 -10.31 15.61 11.61
CA PHE A 279 -8.99 15.94 11.09
C PHE A 279 -7.87 15.70 12.13
N PHE A 280 -6.62 15.32 11.81
CA PHE A 280 -5.42 15.52 12.66
C PHE A 280 -4.15 15.67 11.82
N ILE A 281 -3.21 16.46 12.31
CA ILE A 281 -1.88 16.64 11.71
C ILE A 281 -0.82 16.13 12.70
N GLU A 282 0.24 15.51 12.21
CA GLU A 282 1.35 15.08 13.06
C GLU A 282 1.98 16.27 13.81
N GLY A 283 2.25 16.09 15.11
CA GLY A 283 2.80 17.12 15.99
C GLY A 283 1.79 18.12 16.54
N GLU A 284 0.53 18.05 16.09
CA GLU A 284 -0.54 18.95 16.51
C GLU A 284 -0.86 18.82 18.00
N LEU A 285 -1.06 19.96 18.66
CA LEU A 285 -1.34 20.02 20.08
C LEU A 285 -2.80 19.64 20.36
N VAL A 286 -2.97 18.65 21.23
CA VAL A 286 -4.26 18.15 21.67
C VAL A 286 -4.36 18.07 23.19
N GLU A 287 -5.58 18.19 23.67
CA GLU A 287 -5.98 18.13 25.06
C GLU A 287 -6.98 16.99 25.23
N GLU A 288 -6.71 16.10 26.16
CA GLU A 288 -7.64 15.05 26.54
C GLU A 288 -8.73 15.63 27.44
N VAL A 289 -9.97 15.61 26.92
CA VAL A 289 -11.16 15.99 27.66
C VAL A 289 -11.65 14.78 28.40
N GLN A 290 -11.53 14.79 29.73
CA GLN A 290 -12.13 13.74 30.55
C GLN A 290 -13.65 13.76 30.38
N LYS A 291 -14.21 12.73 29.73
CA LYS A 291 -15.65 12.47 29.84
C LYS A 291 -15.92 12.00 31.27
N LEU A 292 -16.78 12.74 31.99
CA LEU A 292 -17.45 12.25 33.19
C LEU A 292 -18.31 11.03 32.84
N SER A 293 -17.72 9.85 32.72
CA SER A 293 -18.48 8.60 32.62
C SER A 293 -17.69 7.40 33.14
N HIS A 294 -18.04 7.01 34.37
CA HIS A 294 -18.08 5.65 34.89
C HIS A 294 -16.86 4.73 34.70
N VAL A 295 -15.70 5.14 35.19
CA VAL A 295 -14.72 4.19 35.75
C VAL A 295 -14.47 4.58 37.19
N ARG A 296 -14.59 3.59 38.09
CA ARG A 296 -14.50 3.73 39.55
C ARG A 296 -13.33 4.65 39.93
N ARG A 297 -13.63 5.81 40.52
CA ARG A 297 -12.67 6.58 41.29
C ARG A 297 -12.14 5.67 42.39
N HIS A 298 -10.82 5.44 42.43
CA HIS A 298 -10.15 5.17 43.69
C HIS A 298 -10.45 6.36 44.64
N PRO A 299 -10.61 6.11 45.95
CA PRO A 299 -11.09 7.14 46.86
C PRO A 299 -10.14 8.34 46.85
N ALA A 300 -10.76 9.51 46.97
CA ALA A 300 -10.17 10.83 46.85
C ALA A 300 -8.78 10.94 47.50
N VAL A 301 -7.80 11.32 46.70
CA VAL A 301 -6.66 12.09 47.17
C VAL A 301 -7.01 13.53 46.86
N ASP A 302 -7.28 14.30 47.91
CA ASP A 302 -7.54 15.73 47.84
C ASP A 302 -6.36 16.44 47.16
N GLY A 303 -6.63 17.20 46.09
CA GLY A 303 -5.64 18.05 45.42
C GLY A 303 -5.16 17.59 44.04
N ALA A 304 -5.85 16.68 43.35
CA ALA A 304 -5.58 16.42 41.94
C ALA A 304 -6.03 17.60 41.09
N ASP A 305 -5.06 18.39 40.65
CA ASP A 305 -5.19 19.45 39.66
C ASP A 305 -6.01 18.92 38.47
N ASP A 306 -7.18 19.50 38.24
CA ASP A 306 -8.10 19.17 37.14
C ASP A 306 -7.55 19.74 35.82
N THR A 307 -6.22 19.68 35.65
CA THR A 307 -5.53 20.16 34.48
C THR A 307 -5.64 19.10 33.39
N PRO A 308 -6.28 19.43 32.27
CA PRO A 308 -6.50 18.47 31.21
C PRO A 308 -5.15 18.08 30.59
N ARG A 309 -4.97 16.77 30.36
CA ARG A 309 -3.69 16.24 29.89
C ARG A 309 -3.43 16.72 28.48
N ARG A 310 -2.30 17.39 28.27
CA ARG A 310 -1.88 17.91 26.97
C ARG A 310 -0.85 17.01 26.33
N GLY A 311 -0.92 16.90 25.01
CA GLY A 311 -0.01 16.10 24.22
C GLY A 311 0.04 16.54 22.77
N ARG A 312 0.82 15.80 21.98
CA ARG A 312 0.97 15.98 20.54
C ARG A 312 0.56 14.74 19.79
N ILE A 313 -0.09 14.90 18.64
CA ILE A 313 -0.40 13.79 17.74
C ILE A 313 0.92 13.15 17.26
N ALA A 314 1.13 11.88 17.58
CA ALA A 314 2.31 11.10 17.19
C ALA A 314 2.05 10.22 15.94
N ASP A 315 0.77 9.99 15.62
CA ASP A 315 0.33 9.41 14.35
C ASP A 315 -1.06 9.96 14.05
N PRO A 316 -1.26 10.73 12.96
CA PRO A 316 -2.57 11.28 12.62
C PRO A 316 -3.53 10.21 12.09
N ILE A 317 -3.08 8.98 11.86
CA ILE A 317 -3.93 7.91 11.32
C ILE A 317 -4.91 7.44 12.40
N ILE A 318 -6.19 7.76 12.18
CA ILE A 318 -7.29 7.31 13.03
C ILE A 318 -7.60 5.84 12.72
N HIS A 319 -7.63 5.01 13.78
CA HIS A 319 -8.02 3.62 13.65
C HIS A 319 -9.51 3.51 13.25
N PRO A 320 -9.86 2.84 12.14
CA PRO A 320 -11.21 2.88 11.58
C PRO A 320 -12.29 2.25 12.47
N LYS A 321 -11.94 1.20 13.23
CA LYS A 321 -12.88 0.48 14.12
C LYS A 321 -13.05 1.16 15.49
N TRP A 322 -11.94 1.42 16.18
CA TRP A 322 -11.94 1.96 17.54
C TRP A 322 -11.99 3.48 17.62
N ARG A 323 -11.86 4.19 16.48
CA ARG A 323 -11.79 5.65 16.42
C ARG A 323 -10.76 6.21 17.41
N THR A 324 -9.59 5.57 17.46
CA THR A 324 -8.48 5.99 18.31
C THR A 324 -7.34 6.57 17.47
N VAL A 325 -6.61 7.52 18.04
CA VAL A 325 -5.43 8.14 17.43
C VAL A 325 -4.26 8.07 18.40
N ARG A 326 -3.03 8.06 17.89
CA ARG A 326 -1.82 7.93 18.71
C ARG A 326 -1.33 9.31 19.15
N VAL A 327 -1.26 9.53 20.46
CA VAL A 327 -0.88 10.80 21.10
C VAL A 327 0.30 10.59 22.03
N ARG A 328 1.25 11.52 22.03
CA ARG A 328 2.34 11.62 23.00
C ARG A 328 2.03 12.74 23.98
N PHE A 329 1.67 12.39 25.22
CA PHE A 329 1.41 13.36 26.27
C PHE A 329 2.70 13.99 26.81
N ASP A 330 2.61 15.23 27.26
CA ASP A 330 3.73 15.96 27.84
C ASP A 330 4.21 15.24 29.11
N GLY A 331 5.52 14.95 29.18
CA GLY A 331 6.13 14.20 30.28
C GLY A 331 6.10 12.67 30.14
N GLU A 332 5.41 12.12 29.13
CA GLU A 332 5.38 10.68 28.88
C GLU A 332 6.40 10.25 27.83
N ARG A 333 7.07 9.11 28.07
CA ARG A 333 8.02 8.51 27.12
C ARG A 333 7.36 7.59 26.09
N LYS A 334 6.11 7.20 26.32
CA LYS A 334 5.38 6.24 25.48
C LYS A 334 4.18 6.94 24.85
N ASP A 335 3.86 6.51 23.64
CA ASP A 335 2.68 6.96 22.94
C ASP A 335 1.46 6.18 23.42
N THR A 336 0.33 6.87 23.56
CA THR A 336 -0.93 6.31 24.05
C THR A 336 -2.00 6.42 22.96
N PHE A 337 -2.86 5.41 22.85
CA PHE A 337 -4.03 5.46 21.96
C PHE A 337 -5.21 6.06 22.71
N ILE A 338 -5.75 7.17 22.21
CA ILE A 338 -6.87 7.89 22.83
C ILE A 338 -8.03 7.95 21.85
N SER A 339 -9.26 7.90 22.37
CA SER A 339 -10.45 8.09 21.54
C SER A 339 -10.45 9.48 20.93
N VAL A 340 -10.72 9.56 19.63
CA VAL A 340 -10.87 10.81 18.89
C VAL A 340 -11.95 11.69 19.54
N ASP A 341 -13.00 11.09 20.09
CA ASP A 341 -14.13 11.79 20.71
C ASP A 341 -13.81 12.30 22.13
N GLU A 342 -12.61 11.99 22.65
CA GLU A 342 -12.05 12.45 23.93
C GLU A 342 -10.93 13.48 23.72
N LEU A 343 -10.58 13.80 22.48
CA LEU A 343 -9.57 14.80 22.18
C LEU A 343 -10.20 16.10 21.72
N ARG A 344 -9.66 17.21 22.23
CA ARG A 344 -9.84 18.53 21.65
C ARG A 344 -8.51 19.04 21.14
N LEU A 345 -8.54 19.79 20.05
CA LEU A 345 -7.37 20.54 19.63
C LEU A 345 -7.11 21.63 20.67
N CYS A 346 -5.87 21.72 21.17
CA CYS A 346 -5.43 22.85 22.00
C CYS A 346 -5.45 24.16 21.20
N SER A 347 -5.47 24.06 19.88
CA SER A 347 -5.65 25.17 18.94
C SER A 347 -7.14 25.30 18.58
N PRO A 348 -7.68 26.52 18.63
CA PRO A 348 -7.69 27.33 17.42
C PRO A 348 -6.89 28.62 17.61
N PRO A 349 -6.13 29.08 16.59
CA PRO A 349 -6.20 30.52 16.29
C PRO A 349 -5.86 30.88 14.83
N VAL A 350 -6.88 31.27 14.06
CA VAL A 350 -7.03 32.67 13.60
C VAL A 350 -8.48 33.06 13.89
#